data_AF-A0A7S1ERH5-F1
#
_entry.id   AF-A0A7S1ERH5-F1
#
_cell.length_a   1.000
_cell.length_b   1.000
_cell.length_c   1.000
_cell.angle_alpha   90.00
_cell.angle_beta   90.00
_cell.angle_gamma   90.00
#
_symmetry.space_group_name_H-M   'P 1'
#
loop_
_entity.id
_entity.type
_entity.pdbx_description
1 polymer ?
#
loop_
_entity_poly.entity_id
_entity_poly.type
_entity_poly.pdbx_seq_one_letter_code
_entity_poly.pdbx_strand_id
1 'polypeptide(L)'
;TKKRQHPSTAVVSSSSLTMKTHQRIPSTPKLEIVWPTVEDVRNSVEGYRAGSSLPSKSKNVRDRADIRPLLHRWNAIRAGRQKHMPHIKTFVLYHHNSIENAVELEYVLLTSANLSMPAWGNKVVYNEMDTAKCTIFIKSFELGVLFLPDLYCEPAIRLEDSITFPEIGISIKCNLPSQVSFRLKFPKQENTVVDCDQSDDDKNDDRHQNALRFFAMPFQIPPDPYESEDIPWCWDGRYPQIDRFGISYNLEQ
;
A
#
# COMPACT_ATOMS: atom_id res chain seq x y z
N THR A 1 -60.04 -41.71 -29.29
CA THR A 1 -58.56 -42.03 -29.23
C THR A 1 -57.74 -40.76 -29.48
N LYS A 2 -57.91 -39.81 -28.50
CA LYS A 2 -57.34 -38.57 -27.96
C LYS A 2 -55.81 -38.54 -28.09
N LYS A 3 -55.26 -37.95 -29.21
CA LYS A 3 -53.97 -37.38 -29.66
C LYS A 3 -53.37 -36.45 -28.61
N ARG A 4 -52.51 -36.94 -27.69
CA ARG A 4 -51.55 -36.40 -26.72
C ARG A 4 -50.46 -35.56 -27.40
N GLN A 5 -50.60 -34.22 -27.50
CA GLN A 5 -49.74 -33.03 -27.70
C GLN A 5 -48.68 -32.94 -26.60
N HIS A 6 -47.43 -33.34 -26.87
CA HIS A 6 -46.13 -33.12 -26.20
C HIS A 6 -45.83 -31.63 -26.04
N PRO A 7 -45.40 -31.14 -24.84
CA PRO A 7 -45.06 -29.72 -24.59
C PRO A 7 -43.66 -29.37 -25.14
N SER A 8 -43.52 -28.44 -26.14
CA SER A 8 -42.49 -27.53 -26.70
C SER A 8 -41.60 -26.94 -25.60
N THR A 9 -40.44 -27.58 -25.28
CA THR A 9 -39.19 -27.21 -24.59
C THR A 9 -38.63 -25.89 -25.14
N ALA A 10 -38.91 -24.72 -24.53
CA ALA A 10 -38.29 -23.39 -24.58
C ALA A 10 -36.77 -23.48 -24.35
N VAL A 11 -35.92 -23.56 -25.41
CA VAL A 11 -34.46 -23.36 -25.57
C VAL A 11 -34.09 -21.92 -25.18
N VAL A 12 -33.78 -21.67 -23.91
CA VAL A 12 -33.07 -20.48 -23.37
C VAL A 12 -31.68 -20.40 -24.01
N SER A 13 -31.53 -19.73 -25.16
CA SER A 13 -30.32 -19.19 -25.82
C SER A 13 -29.44 -18.44 -24.82
N SER A 14 -28.52 -19.18 -24.10
CA SER A 14 -27.35 -18.71 -23.33
C SER A 14 -26.37 -17.94 -24.22
N SER A 15 -26.70 -16.67 -24.52
CA SER A 15 -25.70 -15.73 -25.07
C SER A 15 -24.50 -15.60 -24.12
N SER A 16 -23.49 -16.52 -24.16
CA SER A 16 -22.10 -16.50 -23.66
C SER A 16 -21.40 -15.19 -24.05
N LEU A 17 -21.66 -14.11 -23.30
CA LEU A 17 -20.78 -12.92 -23.23
C LEU A 17 -19.32 -13.35 -22.99
N THR A 18 -18.62 -13.79 -24.00
CA THR A 18 -17.14 -13.89 -24.05
C THR A 18 -16.49 -12.64 -23.44
N MET A 19 -16.35 -12.62 -22.10
CA MET A 19 -15.41 -11.74 -21.35
C MET A 19 -13.96 -12.05 -21.75
N LYS A 20 -13.50 -11.46 -22.83
CA LYS A 20 -12.05 -11.41 -23.09
C LYS A 20 -11.25 -11.26 -21.79
N THR A 21 -11.18 -12.29 -20.93
CA THR A 21 -10.24 -12.40 -19.78
C THR A 21 -8.80 -12.23 -20.27
N HIS A 22 -8.37 -10.98 -20.64
CA HIS A 22 -6.90 -10.81 -20.58
C HIS A 22 -6.28 -11.56 -19.40
N GLN A 23 -6.34 -12.87 -19.34
CA GLN A 23 -5.54 -13.72 -18.43
C GLN A 23 -4.16 -13.11 -18.18
N ARG A 24 -4.11 -11.91 -17.44
CA ARG A 24 -2.82 -11.42 -16.90
C ARG A 24 -2.14 -12.51 -16.06
N ILE A 25 -1.38 -13.37 -16.61
CA ILE A 25 -0.48 -14.21 -15.78
C ILE A 25 -0.01 -13.42 -14.55
N PRO A 26 -0.58 -13.72 -13.32
CA PRO A 26 -0.13 -12.89 -12.18
C PRO A 26 1.39 -12.87 -12.05
N SER A 27 2.09 -11.91 -12.62
CA SER A 27 3.53 -11.73 -12.33
C SER A 27 3.78 -11.63 -10.81
N THR A 28 4.58 -12.50 -10.31
CA THR A 28 5.02 -12.41 -8.90
C THR A 28 5.26 -10.95 -8.48
N PRO A 29 4.49 -10.62 -7.37
CA PRO A 29 4.64 -9.21 -6.94
C PRO A 29 6.09 -8.88 -6.55
N LYS A 30 6.48 -7.68 -6.94
CA LYS A 30 7.79 -7.14 -6.51
C LYS A 30 7.71 -6.63 -5.06
N LEU A 31 8.72 -7.08 -4.24
CA LEU A 31 8.73 -6.62 -2.83
C LEU A 31 9.53 -5.31 -2.72
N GLU A 32 8.87 -4.34 -2.10
CA GLU A 32 9.52 -3.02 -1.85
C GLU A 32 9.44 -2.69 -0.34
N ILE A 33 10.68 -2.35 0.24
CA ILE A 33 10.72 -2.04 1.69
C ILE A 33 11.11 -0.56 1.88
N VAL A 34 10.21 0.15 2.54
CA VAL A 34 10.55 1.55 2.87
C VAL A 34 11.21 1.59 4.25
N TRP A 35 12.40 1.99 4.25
CA TRP A 35 13.21 2.12 5.48
C TRP A 35 14.04 3.41 5.42
N PRO A 36 13.98 4.24 6.52
CA PRO A 36 14.66 5.54 6.50
C PRO A 36 16.18 5.40 6.33
N THR A 37 16.73 6.40 5.57
CA THR A 37 18.21 6.46 5.45
C THR A 37 18.81 7.22 6.64
N VAL A 38 20.11 7.14 6.65
CA VAL A 38 20.82 7.91 7.68
C VAL A 38 20.52 9.41 7.49
N GLU A 39 20.47 9.84 6.23
CA GLU A 39 20.19 11.27 5.98
C GLU A 39 18.76 11.64 6.41
N ASP A 40 17.81 10.70 6.18
CA ASP A 40 16.43 10.98 6.66
C ASP A 40 16.43 11.19 8.18
N VAL A 41 17.13 10.35 8.92
CA VAL A 41 17.12 10.45 10.39
C VAL A 41 17.90 11.70 10.82
N ARG A 42 19.06 11.90 10.25
CA ARG A 42 19.89 13.07 10.61
C ARG A 42 19.12 14.39 10.42
N ASN A 43 18.32 14.43 9.30
CA ASN A 43 17.68 15.73 8.98
C ASN A 43 16.25 15.76 9.51
N SER A 44 15.90 14.77 10.39
CA SER A 44 14.54 14.79 10.95
C SER A 44 14.41 15.85 12.05
N VAL A 45 13.17 16.04 12.47
CA VAL A 45 12.90 17.10 13.47
C VAL A 45 13.54 16.68 14.80
N GLU A 46 13.73 15.32 14.94
CA GLU A 46 14.33 14.89 16.23
C GLU A 46 15.82 14.60 16.06
N GLY A 47 16.38 14.81 14.79
CA GLY A 47 17.80 14.46 14.60
C GLY A 47 18.06 12.97 14.89
N TYR A 48 19.27 12.67 15.31
CA TYR A 48 19.65 11.26 15.50
C TYR A 48 18.81 10.61 16.61
N ARG A 49 18.21 11.41 17.48
CA ARG A 49 17.36 10.80 18.53
C ARG A 49 16.17 10.06 17.90
N ALA A 50 15.72 10.48 16.74
CA ALA A 50 14.62 9.75 16.07
C ALA A 50 15.01 8.29 15.80
N GLY A 51 16.28 8.06 15.64
CA GLY A 51 16.76 6.69 15.30
C GLY A 51 16.49 5.69 16.42
N SER A 52 16.31 6.12 17.63
CA SER A 52 16.06 5.18 18.74
C SER A 52 14.76 4.40 18.55
N SER A 53 13.94 4.92 17.67
CA SER A 53 12.65 4.21 17.46
C SER A 53 12.67 3.45 16.13
N LEU A 54 13.80 3.33 15.60
CA LEU A 54 13.98 2.53 14.38
C LEU A 54 15.04 1.45 14.64
N PRO A 55 14.59 0.39 15.27
CA PRO A 55 15.56 -0.56 15.84
C PRO A 55 15.93 -1.67 14.83
N SER A 56 17.01 -1.39 14.10
CA SER A 56 17.58 -2.50 13.29
C SER A 56 19.11 -2.42 13.31
N LYS A 57 19.64 -3.61 13.54
CA LYS A 57 21.12 -3.67 13.52
C LYS A 57 21.64 -3.69 12.08
N SER A 58 22.90 -3.31 11.99
CA SER A 58 23.50 -3.23 10.64
C SER A 58 23.51 -4.61 9.97
N LYS A 59 23.66 -5.68 10.69
CA LYS A 59 23.73 -7.04 10.10
C LYS A 59 22.41 -7.44 9.43
N ASN A 60 21.27 -6.79 9.88
CA ASN A 60 19.95 -7.20 9.34
C ASN A 60 19.56 -6.35 8.13
N VAL A 61 20.23 -5.18 8.03
CA VAL A 61 19.75 -4.33 6.91
C VAL A 61 20.97 -3.86 6.10
N ARG A 62 21.84 -3.08 6.72
CA ARG A 62 22.95 -2.46 5.96
C ARG A 62 23.87 -3.53 5.36
N ASP A 63 24.22 -4.67 6.08
CA ASP A 63 25.27 -5.61 5.63
C ASP A 63 24.63 -6.72 4.78
N ARG A 64 23.33 -6.58 4.50
CA ARG A 64 22.69 -7.62 3.66
C ARG A 64 22.53 -7.11 2.23
N ALA A 65 23.37 -7.76 1.35
CA ALA A 65 23.36 -7.30 -0.06
C ALA A 65 22.04 -7.66 -0.75
N ASP A 66 21.47 -8.77 -0.20
CA ASP A 66 20.20 -9.21 -0.83
C ASP A 66 19.04 -8.28 -0.48
N ILE A 67 19.14 -7.48 0.55
CA ILE A 67 18.02 -6.62 0.95
C ILE A 67 18.18 -5.24 0.31
N ARG A 68 19.32 -4.89 -0.02
CA ARG A 68 19.59 -3.52 -0.49
C ARG A 68 18.72 -3.16 -1.71
N PRO A 69 18.56 -4.02 -2.68
CA PRO A 69 17.77 -3.65 -3.86
C PRO A 69 16.29 -3.48 -3.52
N LEU A 70 15.94 -3.99 -2.37
CA LEU A 70 14.51 -3.91 -2.00
C LEU A 70 14.22 -2.62 -1.23
N LEU A 71 15.26 -1.81 -0.84
CA LEU A 71 15.04 -0.67 0.08
C LEU A 71 14.63 0.57 -0.72
N HIS A 72 13.75 1.27 -0.15
CA HIS A 72 13.22 2.53 -0.73
C HIS A 72 13.20 3.62 0.35
N ARG A 73 13.21 4.88 -0.14
CA ARG A 73 13.32 6.04 0.78
C ARG A 73 11.96 6.36 1.42
N TRP A 74 12.11 6.82 2.63
CA TRP A 74 10.92 7.45 3.28
C TRP A 74 10.56 8.77 2.57
N ASN A 75 9.31 8.79 2.09
CA ASN A 75 8.81 10.00 1.41
C ASN A 75 7.36 10.28 1.84
N ALA A 76 7.29 11.27 2.71
CA ALA A 76 5.93 11.63 3.20
C ALA A 76 5.68 13.12 3.04
N ILE A 77 6.25 13.68 1.99
CA ILE A 77 6.19 15.15 1.76
C ILE A 77 4.72 15.56 1.60
N ARG A 78 3.94 14.68 1.05
CA ARG A 78 2.55 15.09 0.77
C ARG A 78 1.73 15.18 2.05
N ALA A 79 2.16 14.42 2.94
CA ALA A 79 1.44 14.50 4.23
C ALA A 79 2.12 15.48 5.18
N GLY A 80 3.22 16.17 4.63
CA GLY A 80 3.91 17.16 5.50
C GLY A 80 4.69 16.45 6.61
N ARG A 81 5.10 15.16 6.36
CA ARG A 81 5.74 14.43 7.47
C ARG A 81 7.12 13.92 7.04
N GLN A 82 7.69 14.65 6.04
CA GLN A 82 8.98 14.15 5.50
C GLN A 82 10.06 14.16 6.58
N LYS A 83 9.94 15.10 7.56
CA LYS A 83 11.03 15.19 8.57
C LYS A 83 10.63 14.46 9.85
N HIS A 84 9.46 13.64 9.78
CA HIS A 84 9.00 12.85 10.95
C HIS A 84 9.22 11.36 10.65
N MET A 85 10.18 10.81 11.43
CA MET A 85 10.56 9.42 11.13
C MET A 85 9.40 8.47 11.48
N PRO A 86 9.23 7.52 10.57
CA PRO A 86 8.06 6.65 10.71
C PRO A 86 8.22 5.66 11.87
N HIS A 87 7.22 5.61 12.72
CA HIS A 87 7.06 4.45 13.65
C HIS A 87 5.81 3.66 13.28
N ILE A 88 5.16 4.11 12.14
CA ILE A 88 3.99 3.39 11.60
C ILE A 88 4.49 2.18 10.79
N LYS A 89 3.65 1.06 10.86
CA LYS A 89 3.95 -0.14 10.03
C LYS A 89 2.74 -0.46 9.15
N THR A 90 3.13 -0.42 7.84
CA THR A 90 2.03 -0.71 6.90
C THR A 90 2.52 -1.74 5.86
N PHE A 91 1.67 -2.64 5.52
CA PHE A 91 1.87 -3.55 4.38
C PHE A 91 0.79 -3.31 3.32
N VAL A 92 1.39 -3.02 2.09
CA VAL A 92 0.43 -2.57 1.06
C VAL A 92 0.68 -3.38 -0.21
N LEU A 93 -0.44 -3.92 -0.68
CA LEU A 93 -0.36 -4.45 -2.06
C LEU A 93 -1.07 -3.49 -3.04
N TYR A 94 -0.23 -3.13 -4.08
CA TYR A 94 -0.83 -2.15 -5.00
C TYR A 94 -0.40 -2.47 -6.43
N HIS A 95 -1.27 -1.88 -7.38
CA HIS A 95 -0.91 -1.89 -8.82
C HIS A 95 -0.59 -0.47 -9.31
N HIS A 96 0.55 -0.48 -9.97
CA HIS A 96 0.95 0.86 -10.46
C HIS A 96 0.81 0.90 -11.99
N ASN A 97 -0.03 1.84 -12.40
CA ASN A 97 -0.09 2.13 -13.85
C ASN A 97 0.78 3.33 -14.22
N SER A 98 1.87 3.05 -14.84
CA SER A 98 2.88 4.12 -15.08
C SER A 98 2.39 5.11 -16.13
N ILE A 99 1.52 4.63 -17.01
CA ILE A 99 1.06 5.55 -18.09
C ILE A 99 0.11 6.60 -17.51
N GLU A 100 -0.65 6.23 -16.57
CA GLU A 100 -1.65 7.17 -16.01
C GLU A 100 -1.17 7.70 -14.65
N ASN A 101 0.05 7.25 -14.38
CA ASN A 101 0.55 7.63 -13.04
C ASN A 101 -0.51 7.45 -11.96
N ALA A 102 -1.03 6.25 -11.95
CA ALA A 102 -2.10 5.95 -10.98
C ALA A 102 -1.75 4.64 -10.23
N VAL A 103 -2.11 4.70 -8.94
CA VAL A 103 -1.93 3.49 -8.10
C VAL A 103 -3.29 2.97 -7.62
N GLU A 104 -3.36 1.65 -7.81
CA GLU A 104 -4.56 0.99 -7.27
C GLU A 104 -4.17 0.06 -6.13
N LEU A 105 -4.92 0.21 -5.02
CA LEU A 105 -4.57 -0.61 -3.85
C LEU A 105 -5.43 -1.87 -3.80
N GLU A 106 -4.69 -2.96 -3.60
CA GLU A 106 -5.43 -4.23 -3.38
C GLU A 106 -5.76 -4.42 -1.91
N TYR A 107 -4.80 -4.08 -1.07
CA TYR A 107 -5.12 -4.04 0.37
C TYR A 107 -4.08 -3.20 1.10
N VAL A 108 -4.53 -2.78 2.26
CA VAL A 108 -3.59 -2.09 3.16
C VAL A 108 -3.73 -2.71 4.56
N LEU A 109 -2.62 -3.02 5.06
CA LEU A 109 -2.60 -3.46 6.47
C LEU A 109 -1.83 -2.44 7.32
N LEU A 110 -2.56 -1.89 8.26
CA LEU A 110 -1.93 -1.04 9.30
C LEU A 110 -1.81 -1.85 10.61
N THR A 111 -0.55 -1.88 11.12
CA THR A 111 -0.38 -2.82 12.24
C THR A 111 0.79 -2.37 13.12
N SER A 112 0.82 -3.08 14.31
CA SER A 112 1.99 -2.82 15.18
C SER A 112 3.16 -3.74 14.80
N ALA A 113 3.03 -4.67 13.90
CA ALA A 113 4.04 -5.71 13.61
C ALA A 113 5.13 -5.17 12.69
N ASN A 114 6.36 -5.10 13.18
CA ASN A 114 7.51 -4.84 12.27
C ASN A 114 7.76 -6.05 11.36
N LEU A 115 8.62 -5.81 10.40
CA LEU A 115 9.00 -6.94 9.53
C LEU A 115 10.00 -7.85 10.25
N SER A 116 9.48 -8.83 11.06
CA SER A 116 10.35 -9.72 11.84
C SER A 116 9.62 -11.05 12.08
N MET A 117 10.45 -11.97 12.33
CA MET A 117 9.88 -13.33 12.52
C MET A 117 9.07 -13.39 13.82
N PRO A 118 9.48 -12.83 14.90
CA PRO A 118 8.67 -12.92 16.13
C PRO A 118 7.27 -12.32 15.94
N ALA A 119 7.15 -11.32 15.05
CA ALA A 119 5.82 -10.68 14.88
C ALA A 119 4.95 -11.51 13.92
N TRP A 120 5.58 -12.26 12.95
CA TRP A 120 4.72 -12.83 11.89
C TRP A 120 4.77 -14.36 11.96
N GLY A 121 5.71 -14.87 12.78
CA GLY A 121 5.68 -16.33 12.95
C GLY A 121 6.71 -17.02 12.04
N ASN A 122 7.27 -18.14 12.56
CA ASN A 122 8.20 -19.01 11.81
C ASN A 122 7.65 -20.45 11.79
N LYS A 123 7.76 -20.95 10.55
CA LYS A 123 7.30 -22.35 10.44
C LYS A 123 8.22 -23.29 11.25
N VAL A 124 7.65 -24.00 12.16
CA VAL A 124 8.45 -24.99 12.91
C VAL A 124 7.96 -26.40 12.55
N VAL A 125 8.99 -27.13 11.92
CA VAL A 125 8.64 -28.53 11.62
C VAL A 125 9.19 -29.43 12.73
N TYR A 126 8.44 -30.13 13.53
CA TYR A 126 8.80 -30.85 14.76
C TYR A 126 9.39 -32.23 14.42
N ASN A 127 9.06 -32.83 13.06
CA ASN A 127 9.68 -34.12 12.65
C ASN A 127 9.88 -34.15 11.13
N GLU A 128 11.16 -34.20 10.71
CA GLU A 128 11.57 -34.16 9.28
C GLU A 128 10.89 -35.29 8.49
N MET A 129 10.30 -36.31 9.19
CA MET A 129 9.69 -37.46 8.49
C MET A 129 8.17 -37.32 8.45
N ASP A 130 7.57 -36.24 9.14
CA ASP A 130 6.10 -36.02 9.07
C ASP A 130 5.82 -34.56 8.68
N THR A 131 6.17 -34.25 7.44
CA THR A 131 5.97 -32.91 6.82
C THR A 131 4.51 -32.46 6.92
N ALA A 132 3.63 -33.31 7.54
CA ALA A 132 2.19 -32.96 7.55
C ALA A 132 1.83 -32.16 8.81
N LYS A 133 2.84 -32.08 9.86
CA LYS A 133 2.48 -31.29 11.06
C LYS A 133 3.35 -30.03 11.15
N CYS A 134 2.91 -29.01 10.54
CA CYS A 134 3.60 -27.70 10.54
C CYS A 134 2.83 -26.72 11.43
N THR A 135 3.58 -26.28 12.61
CA THR A 135 2.95 -25.24 13.47
C THR A 135 3.64 -23.88 13.23
N ILE A 136 2.83 -22.90 13.22
CA ILE A 136 3.38 -21.51 13.16
C ILE A 136 3.54 -20.98 14.58
N PHE A 137 4.87 -20.72 14.85
CA PHE A 137 5.17 -20.19 16.20
C PHE A 137 5.37 -18.67 16.15
N ILE A 138 4.53 -17.93 17.02
CA ILE A 138 4.59 -16.45 17.07
C ILE A 138 5.04 -16.03 18.48
N LYS A 139 6.06 -15.13 18.51
CA LYS A 139 6.72 -14.84 19.82
C LYS A 139 6.22 -13.50 20.38
N SER A 140 5.40 -12.76 19.51
CA SER A 140 5.02 -11.41 20.00
C SER A 140 3.51 -11.21 19.83
N PHE A 141 2.98 -10.34 20.69
CA PHE A 141 1.57 -9.93 20.50
C PHE A 141 1.51 -8.72 19.54
N GLU A 142 0.77 -8.90 18.49
CA GLU A 142 0.60 -7.81 17.51
C GLU A 142 -0.87 -7.68 17.13
N LEU A 143 -1.18 -6.45 16.74
CA LEU A 143 -2.57 -6.23 16.27
C LEU A 143 -2.56 -5.24 15.10
N GLY A 144 -3.50 -5.54 14.16
CA GLY A 144 -3.58 -4.60 13.02
C GLY A 144 -5.00 -4.58 12.44
N VAL A 145 -5.21 -3.61 11.61
CA VAL A 145 -6.49 -3.53 10.88
C VAL A 145 -6.22 -3.65 9.37
N LEU A 146 -6.99 -4.56 8.74
CA LEU A 146 -6.85 -4.80 7.29
C LEU A 146 -7.99 -4.11 6.52
N PHE A 147 -7.48 -3.32 5.59
CA PHE A 147 -8.47 -2.63 4.73
C PHE A 147 -8.55 -3.34 3.38
N LEU A 148 -9.80 -3.84 3.13
CA LEU A 148 -10.05 -4.52 1.84
C LEU A 148 -11.13 -3.75 1.05
N PRO A 149 -10.67 -3.37 -0.09
CA PRO A 149 -11.65 -2.60 -0.88
C PRO A 149 -12.99 -3.32 -0.99
N ASP A 150 -12.97 -4.69 -1.03
CA ASP A 150 -14.23 -5.43 -1.25
C ASP A 150 -15.17 -5.29 -0.05
N LEU A 151 -14.64 -4.98 1.10
CA LEU A 151 -15.49 -4.89 2.32
C LEU A 151 -16.19 -3.54 2.41
N TYR A 152 -15.79 -2.63 1.57
CA TYR A 152 -16.38 -1.26 1.67
C TYR A 152 -17.26 -0.99 0.45
N CYS A 153 -17.63 -2.18 -0.27
CA CYS A 153 -18.52 -2.06 -1.45
C CYS A 153 -19.94 -2.49 -1.07
N GLU A 154 -20.56 -1.84 0.08
CA GLU A 154 -22.02 -2.12 0.14
C GLU A 154 -22.79 -1.11 -0.73
N PRO A 155 -24.00 -1.58 -1.52
CA PRO A 155 -24.96 -0.64 -2.13
C PRO A 155 -25.82 0.07 -1.08
N ALA A 156 -25.33 1.06 -0.18
CA ALA A 156 -26.32 1.95 0.46
C ALA A 156 -25.98 2.13 1.94
N ILE A 157 -24.89 2.63 2.35
CA ILE A 157 -25.00 3.34 3.65
C ILE A 157 -24.69 4.82 3.42
N ARG A 158 -25.71 5.67 2.99
CA ARG A 158 -25.81 7.13 3.17
C ARG A 158 -25.32 7.55 4.55
N LEU A 159 -23.99 7.62 4.69
CA LEU A 159 -23.54 8.38 5.88
C LEU A 159 -23.62 9.88 5.61
N GLU A 160 -24.88 10.44 5.61
CA GLU A 160 -25.09 11.88 5.87
C GLU A 160 -24.24 12.34 7.07
N ASP A 161 -23.02 12.81 6.75
CA ASP A 161 -22.53 14.07 7.36
C ASP A 161 -21.00 14.11 7.29
N SER A 162 -20.41 14.74 6.25
CA SER A 162 -19.53 15.87 5.88
C SER A 162 -18.25 15.86 6.72
N ILE A 163 -17.12 15.39 6.04
CA ILE A 163 -15.90 16.23 6.17
C ILE A 163 -15.10 16.11 4.86
N THR A 164 -15.32 17.00 3.91
CA THR A 164 -14.63 17.34 2.65
C THR A 164 -13.18 17.77 2.93
N PHE A 165 -12.17 16.80 2.63
CA PHE A 165 -10.82 17.34 2.36
C PHE A 165 -10.54 17.32 0.86
N PRO A 166 -10.10 18.51 0.16
CA PRO A 166 -9.79 18.79 -1.25
C PRO A 166 -8.59 17.97 -1.76
N GLU A 167 -8.77 16.76 -2.55
CA GLU A 167 -8.38 16.23 -3.87
C GLU A 167 -7.04 15.48 -3.76
N ILE A 168 -7.07 13.97 -3.97
CA ILE A 168 -6.04 13.35 -4.85
C ILE A 168 -6.33 11.84 -4.91
N GLY A 169 -6.98 11.25 -5.93
CA GLY A 169 -7.55 9.92 -6.23
C GLY A 169 -6.73 9.18 -7.27
N ILE A 170 -6.33 7.92 -6.80
CA ILE A 170 -5.88 6.82 -7.69
C ILE A 170 -6.88 5.64 -7.58
N SER A 171 -7.06 4.66 -8.59
CA SER A 171 -7.85 3.60 -9.24
C SER A 171 -7.17 2.25 -9.01
N ILE A 172 -8.07 1.10 -8.53
CA ILE A 172 -7.77 -0.36 -8.71
C ILE A 172 -9.05 -1.09 -9.08
N LYS A 173 -9.05 -2.07 -10.03
CA LYS A 173 -10.02 -2.92 -10.73
C LYS A 173 -10.31 -4.18 -9.91
N CYS A 174 -11.67 -4.48 -9.69
CA CYS A 174 -12.19 -5.72 -9.07
C CYS A 174 -13.04 -6.48 -10.10
N ASN A 175 -12.95 -7.89 -10.14
CA ASN A 175 -13.62 -8.94 -10.95
C ASN A 175 -14.91 -9.40 -10.27
N LEU A 176 -15.86 -8.54 -9.62
CA LEU A 176 -17.33 -8.74 -9.50
C LEU A 176 -18.05 -7.53 -10.09
N PRO A 177 -19.19 -7.81 -10.90
CA PRO A 177 -19.92 -6.79 -11.68
C PRO A 177 -20.29 -5.57 -10.85
N SER A 178 -19.30 -5.01 -9.95
CA SER A 178 -19.43 -3.60 -9.55
C SER A 178 -18.12 -3.11 -8.93
N GLN A 179 -17.10 -2.76 -9.70
CA GLN A 179 -15.90 -1.96 -9.95
C GLN A 179 -15.73 -0.84 -8.92
N VAL A 180 -15.38 -1.26 -7.60
CA VAL A 180 -14.93 -0.11 -6.76
C VAL A 180 -13.43 -0.28 -6.48
N SER A 181 -12.53 0.62 -7.01
CA SER A 181 -11.09 0.71 -6.76
C SER A 181 -10.76 2.02 -6.03
N PHE A 182 -9.81 1.79 -4.84
CA PHE A 182 -9.25 3.02 -4.24
C PHE A 182 -8.12 3.58 -5.11
N ARG A 183 -8.34 4.76 -5.59
CA ARG A 183 -7.30 5.35 -6.46
C ARG A 183 -6.66 6.55 -5.78
N LEU A 184 -5.25 6.44 -5.77
CA LEU A 184 -4.50 7.65 -5.37
C LEU A 184 -4.05 8.45 -6.60
N LYS A 185 -4.56 9.71 -6.86
CA LYS A 185 -4.06 10.56 -7.97
C LYS A 185 -3.12 11.63 -7.40
N PHE A 186 -1.88 11.61 -8.02
CA PHE A 186 -0.84 12.58 -7.60
C PHE A 186 -0.98 13.88 -8.41
N PRO A 187 -1.14 15.13 -7.75
CA PRO A 187 -1.22 16.33 -8.60
C PRO A 187 0.05 16.52 -9.44
N LYS A 188 -0.12 16.85 -10.81
CA LYS A 188 0.93 17.39 -11.70
C LYS A 188 1.36 18.79 -11.24
N GLN A 189 2.55 18.98 -10.59
CA GLN A 189 3.09 20.34 -10.33
C GLN A 189 2.94 21.23 -11.57
N GLU A 190 1.68 21.71 -11.88
CA GLU A 190 1.65 22.87 -12.81
C GLU A 190 0.86 24.02 -12.17
N ASN A 191 1.54 25.13 -11.67
CA ASN A 191 1.07 26.52 -11.50
C ASN A 191 -0.15 26.82 -12.38
N THR A 192 -1.40 26.39 -12.02
CA THR A 192 -2.47 27.03 -12.82
C THR A 192 -3.58 27.50 -11.87
N VAL A 193 -3.65 28.80 -11.58
CA VAL A 193 -4.72 29.79 -11.35
C VAL A 193 -6.08 29.22 -11.79
N VAL A 194 -6.89 28.68 -10.87
CA VAL A 194 -8.27 28.19 -11.07
C VAL A 194 -9.21 29.40 -11.18
N ASP A 195 -9.56 29.82 -12.45
CA ASP A 195 -10.77 30.60 -12.82
C ASP A 195 -12.01 29.68 -12.78
N CYS A 196 -12.96 29.98 -11.80
CA CYS A 196 -14.34 29.48 -11.57
C CYS A 196 -15.30 30.08 -12.60
N ASP A 197 -15.53 29.33 -13.73
CA ASP A 197 -16.87 29.47 -14.35
C ASP A 197 -16.96 28.57 -15.58
N GLN A 198 -17.78 27.49 -15.48
CA GLN A 198 -18.83 27.25 -16.49
C GLN A 198 -19.49 25.90 -16.21
N SER A 199 -20.83 26.01 -15.89
CA SER A 199 -22.14 25.38 -16.13
C SER A 199 -22.19 24.64 -17.47
N ASP A 200 -22.22 23.29 -17.37
CA ASP A 200 -22.94 22.61 -18.48
C ASP A 200 -23.58 21.32 -17.96
N ASP A 201 -24.91 21.37 -17.78
CA ASP A 201 -26.14 20.65 -18.18
C ASP A 201 -25.84 19.55 -19.21
N ASP A 202 -25.79 18.24 -18.76
CA ASP A 202 -26.24 17.14 -19.64
C ASP A 202 -26.61 15.92 -18.78
N LYS A 203 -27.94 15.68 -18.54
CA LYS A 203 -28.95 14.59 -18.43
C LYS A 203 -28.63 13.41 -19.36
N ASN A 204 -27.95 12.32 -18.78
CA ASN A 204 -28.19 10.91 -19.22
C ASN A 204 -27.85 9.95 -18.09
N ASP A 205 -28.86 9.43 -17.29
CA ASP A 205 -29.44 8.22 -16.71
C ASP A 205 -28.71 6.95 -17.19
N ASP A 206 -27.56 6.53 -16.33
CA ASP A 206 -27.13 5.15 -15.99
C ASP A 206 -26.43 5.16 -14.62
N ARG A 207 -27.01 5.41 -13.55
CA ARG A 207 -26.72 5.60 -12.12
C ARG A 207 -26.39 4.25 -11.46
N HIS A 208 -25.49 3.37 -12.00
CA HIS A 208 -24.69 2.64 -10.99
C HIS A 208 -23.33 3.32 -10.79
N GLN A 209 -23.35 4.55 -10.40
CA GLN A 209 -22.33 5.55 -10.04
C GLN A 209 -21.20 4.91 -9.21
N ASN A 210 -20.17 4.20 -9.82
CA ASN A 210 -18.75 4.00 -9.43
C ASN A 210 -18.32 4.99 -8.34
N ALA A 211 -18.75 4.89 -7.12
CA ALA A 211 -18.32 5.75 -5.99
C ALA A 211 -16.82 5.57 -5.71
N LEU A 212 -15.91 6.35 -6.31
CA LEU A 212 -14.47 6.44 -6.00
C LEU A 212 -14.26 6.76 -4.51
N ARG A 213 -13.60 5.75 -3.82
CA ARG A 213 -13.26 5.93 -2.39
C ARG A 213 -11.74 6.06 -2.23
N PHE A 214 -11.29 7.18 -1.56
CA PHE A 214 -9.86 7.53 -1.43
C PHE A 214 -9.33 6.99 -0.10
N PHE A 215 -8.13 6.32 -0.31
CA PHE A 215 -7.38 5.96 0.91
C PHE A 215 -6.16 6.87 1.04
N ALA A 216 -6.19 7.65 2.12
CA ALA A 216 -5.09 8.64 2.26
C ALA A 216 -3.82 7.95 2.79
N MET A 217 -2.92 7.61 1.86
CA MET A 217 -1.65 7.01 2.31
C MET A 217 -0.72 8.09 2.89
N PRO A 218 -0.19 7.79 3.98
CA PRO A 218 0.60 8.82 4.67
C PRO A 218 2.01 8.95 4.08
N PHE A 219 2.29 8.17 3.06
CA PHE A 219 3.58 8.30 2.38
C PHE A 219 3.43 7.94 0.91
N GLN A 220 4.48 8.24 0.13
CA GLN A 220 4.40 8.17 -1.35
C GLN A 220 4.38 6.70 -1.80
N ILE A 221 3.45 6.39 -2.74
CA ILE A 221 3.42 5.12 -3.49
C ILE A 221 3.28 5.43 -4.99
N PRO A 222 4.11 4.83 -5.85
CA PRO A 222 5.16 3.85 -5.52
C PRO A 222 6.37 4.51 -4.85
N PRO A 223 7.08 3.80 -3.96
CA PRO A 223 8.20 4.41 -3.25
C PRO A 223 9.42 4.62 -4.16
N ASP A 224 10.27 5.60 -3.77
CA ASP A 224 11.53 5.86 -4.51
C ASP A 224 12.64 4.92 -4.03
N PRO A 225 13.22 4.24 -4.99
CA PRO A 225 14.30 3.33 -4.56
C PRO A 225 15.47 4.11 -3.94
N TYR A 226 16.26 3.37 -3.17
CA TYR A 226 17.50 3.99 -2.62
C TYR A 226 18.44 4.36 -3.76
N GLU A 227 19.23 5.44 -3.55
CA GLU A 227 20.32 5.77 -4.46
C GLU A 227 21.62 5.10 -3.97
N SER A 228 22.65 5.20 -4.86
CA SER A 228 23.90 4.49 -4.53
C SER A 228 24.55 5.03 -3.26
N GLU A 229 24.23 6.25 -2.91
CA GLU A 229 24.93 6.86 -1.75
C GLU A 229 24.08 6.70 -0.49
N ASP A 230 22.86 6.21 -0.69
CA ASP A 230 21.97 6.10 0.48
C ASP A 230 22.47 4.98 1.41
N ILE A 231 22.38 5.39 2.71
CA ILE A 231 22.76 4.39 3.72
C ILE A 231 21.56 4.17 4.66
N PRO A 232 21.12 2.91 4.77
CA PRO A 232 19.99 2.69 5.69
C PRO A 232 20.39 2.99 7.14
N TRP A 233 19.40 3.53 7.84
CA TRP A 233 19.69 3.79 9.27
C TRP A 233 19.83 2.47 10.02
N CYS A 234 20.83 2.38 10.82
CA CYS A 234 21.04 1.26 11.76
C CYS A 234 21.48 1.83 13.12
N TRP A 235 20.83 1.32 14.18
CA TRP A 235 21.05 2.02 15.46
C TRP A 235 22.44 1.68 16.02
N ASP A 236 23.07 0.65 15.53
CA ASP A 236 24.43 0.34 16.02
C ASP A 236 25.49 0.93 15.08
N GLY A 237 25.03 1.86 14.13
CA GLY A 237 26.01 2.49 13.21
C GLY A 237 26.73 3.66 13.87
N ARG A 238 27.78 4.10 13.24
CA ARG A 238 28.51 5.33 13.63
C ARG A 238 28.42 6.36 12.50
N TYR A 239 27.90 7.54 12.94
CA TYR A 239 27.63 8.56 11.90
C TYR A 239 28.23 9.90 12.33
N PRO A 240 29.33 10.30 11.64
CA PRO A 240 30.12 11.48 12.08
C PRO A 240 29.42 12.79 11.72
N GLN A 241 28.60 12.73 10.79
CA GLN A 241 27.95 14.00 10.41
C GLN A 241 27.01 14.49 11.54
N ILE A 242 26.99 15.86 11.67
CA ILE A 242 26.24 16.43 12.82
C ILE A 242 24.78 16.66 12.39
N ASP A 243 23.91 16.29 13.31
CA ASP A 243 22.49 16.56 12.99
C ASP A 243 22.10 17.99 13.36
N ARG A 244 20.87 18.36 13.31
CA ARG A 244 20.42 19.75 13.50
C ARG A 244 20.67 20.23 14.94
N PHE A 245 20.95 19.28 15.76
CA PHE A 245 21.23 19.71 17.15
C PHE A 245 22.73 19.71 17.42
N GLY A 246 23.53 19.59 16.39
CA GLY A 246 25.00 19.68 16.55
C GLY A 246 25.60 18.39 17.13
N ILE A 247 24.87 17.23 16.97
CA ILE A 247 25.36 16.00 17.62
C ILE A 247 25.65 14.96 16.52
N SER A 248 26.85 14.29 16.71
CA SER A 248 27.09 13.08 15.88
C SER A 248 26.55 11.83 16.59
N TYR A 249 26.45 10.68 15.85
CA TYR A 249 25.80 9.50 16.46
C TYR A 249 26.84 8.41 16.70
N ASN A 250 26.92 7.97 18.03
CA ASN A 250 27.81 6.88 18.49
C ASN A 250 29.27 7.18 18.21
N LEU A 251 29.65 8.52 18.26
CA LEU A 251 31.07 8.90 18.18
C LEU A 251 31.47 9.60 19.49
N GLU A 252 32.52 9.16 20.14
CA GLU A 252 32.95 9.80 21.41
C GLU A 252 33.05 11.31 21.27
N GLN A 253 32.18 12.10 22.00
CA GLN A 253 32.18 13.57 21.98
C GLN A 253 33.45 14.11 22.67
#